data_AF-A0A932XVK2-F1
#
_entry.id   AF-A0A932XVK2-F1
#
_cell.length_a   1.000
_cell.length_b   1.000
_cell.length_c   1.000
_cell.angle_alpha   90.00
_cell.angle_beta   90.00
_cell.angle_gamma   90.00
#
_symmetry.space_group_name_H-M   'P 1'
#
loop_
_entity.id
_entity.type
_entity.pdbx_description
1 polymer ?
#
loop_
_entity_poly.entity_id
_entity_poly.type
_entity_poly.pdbx_seq_one_letter_code
_entity_poly.pdbx_strand_id
1 'polypeptide(L)'
;MLGLDISDQTVKLVRLTTQGALSLTAHCWQAVPGGLIERGVIQRPAELARIIDAALSLCRVSEREAEPVVAVLPDIQSFLRVVEMPVMQADEMTEAVRWEVGRHIPFGLENVYIDWQPIGEGHHPAAGRQEVLVGAAQRRAVDPLIAVLRELKLNVAALELESQAIVRALISPELRRHRGLLVVDLGGTATNVVIHDHGAMRFTASLQRGMRDLTSVLSSDDAALVSLPQQPKLNGDVGQRVAGQLQAGQEALVMEIRGIAEFYNSIDEQHEVREILLTGGGSNLPGLDTVFLRFFGNVHVQRGNPWVNILRAGKEKQPPLSLQESVHFTTALGAALRPVVA
;
A
#
# COMPACT_ATOMS: atom_id res chain seq x y z
N MET A 1 -0.22 -1.77 18.80
CA MET A 1 -0.29 -0.86 17.64
C MET A 1 -1.38 -1.33 16.71
N LEU A 2 -2.30 -0.44 16.34
CA LEU A 2 -3.35 -0.73 15.39
C LEU A 2 -3.01 -0.12 14.03
N GLY A 3 -3.00 -0.96 13.00
CA GLY A 3 -2.91 -0.54 11.60
C GLY A 3 -4.28 -0.58 10.95
N LEU A 4 -4.66 0.53 10.33
CA LEU A 4 -5.98 0.73 9.72
C LEU A 4 -5.83 1.05 8.23
N ASP A 5 -6.34 0.16 7.39
CA ASP A 5 -6.43 0.31 5.93
C ASP A 5 -7.90 0.50 5.54
N ILE A 6 -8.23 1.69 5.03
CA ILE A 6 -9.58 2.04 4.61
C ILE A 6 -9.53 2.37 3.11
N SER A 7 -10.19 1.53 2.32
CA SER A 7 -10.30 1.70 0.87
C SER A 7 -11.77 1.73 0.42
N ASP A 8 -11.97 2.03 -0.86
CA ASP A 8 -13.28 2.04 -1.52
C ASP A 8 -14.11 0.75 -1.39
N GLN A 9 -13.49 -0.36 -0.97
CA GLN A 9 -14.17 -1.65 -0.84
C GLN A 9 -14.08 -2.28 0.54
N THR A 10 -13.11 -1.90 1.37
CA THR A 10 -12.89 -2.59 2.63
C THR A 10 -12.33 -1.66 3.69
N VAL A 11 -12.74 -1.89 4.93
CA VAL A 11 -11.99 -1.49 6.12
C VAL A 11 -11.25 -2.73 6.61
N LYS A 12 -9.92 -2.65 6.78
CA LYS A 12 -9.10 -3.72 7.33
C LYS A 12 -8.36 -3.20 8.55
N LEU A 13 -8.37 -4.01 9.61
CA LEU A 13 -7.67 -3.75 10.85
C LEU A 13 -6.70 -4.87 11.16
N VAL A 14 -5.53 -4.47 11.65
CA VAL A 14 -4.49 -5.35 12.15
C VAL A 14 -4.00 -4.81 13.48
N ARG A 15 -3.83 -5.69 14.47
CA ARG A 15 -3.23 -5.35 15.76
C ARG A 15 -1.95 -6.13 15.99
N LEU A 16 -0.83 -5.42 16.08
CA LEU A 16 0.46 -5.97 16.48
C LEU A 16 0.77 -5.62 17.93
N THR A 17 1.34 -6.57 18.68
CA THR A 17 1.90 -6.32 20.01
C THR A 17 3.41 -6.21 19.94
N THR A 18 3.96 -5.26 20.71
CA THR A 18 5.41 -5.12 20.94
C THR A 18 5.80 -5.57 22.35
N GLN A 19 4.83 -5.97 23.18
CA GLN A 19 5.09 -6.56 24.50
C GLN A 19 5.64 -7.97 24.29
N GLY A 20 6.97 -8.09 24.30
CA GLY A 20 7.68 -9.34 23.99
C GLY A 20 8.10 -9.42 22.52
N ALA A 21 7.82 -10.54 21.87
CA ALA A 21 8.10 -10.69 20.44
C ALA A 21 7.00 -10.03 19.61
N LEU A 22 7.40 -9.25 18.61
CA LEU A 22 6.48 -8.66 17.64
C LEU A 22 5.64 -9.76 16.99
N SER A 23 4.31 -9.68 17.14
CA SER A 23 3.40 -10.73 16.68
C SER A 23 1.99 -10.17 16.43
N LEU A 24 1.23 -10.88 15.59
CA LEU A 24 -0.16 -10.56 15.30
C LEU A 24 -1.07 -11.01 16.45
N THR A 25 -1.89 -10.10 16.96
CA THR A 25 -2.86 -10.39 18.03
C THR A 25 -4.32 -10.33 17.58
N ALA A 26 -4.61 -9.57 16.52
CA ALA A 26 -5.93 -9.51 15.91
C ALA A 26 -5.82 -9.06 14.45
N HIS A 27 -6.72 -9.54 13.61
CA HIS A 27 -6.97 -9.01 12.28
C HIS A 27 -8.45 -9.19 11.96
N CYS A 28 -9.03 -8.25 11.23
CA CYS A 28 -10.41 -8.34 10.78
C CYS A 28 -10.63 -7.39 9.61
N TRP A 29 -11.73 -7.60 8.88
CA TRP A 29 -12.13 -6.74 7.79
C TRP A 29 -13.65 -6.60 7.72
N GLN A 30 -14.09 -5.52 7.11
CA GLN A 30 -15.49 -5.26 6.77
C GLN A 30 -15.58 -4.76 5.34
N ALA A 31 -16.61 -5.16 4.61
CA ALA A 31 -16.89 -4.62 3.30
C ALA A 31 -17.41 -3.17 3.41
N VAL A 32 -16.96 -2.32 2.49
CA VAL A 32 -17.45 -0.96 2.31
C VAL A 32 -18.39 -0.97 1.09
N PRO A 33 -19.70 -0.72 1.28
CA PRO A 33 -20.62 -0.63 0.16
C PRO A 33 -20.25 0.51 -0.80
N GLY A 34 -20.61 0.34 -2.07
CA GLY A 34 -20.33 1.34 -3.11
C GLY A 34 -20.88 2.73 -2.78
N GLY A 35 -20.12 3.76 -3.14
CA GLY A 35 -20.49 5.17 -2.96
C GLY A 35 -20.35 5.70 -1.53
N LEU A 36 -19.76 4.94 -0.59
CA LEU A 36 -19.34 5.50 0.70
C LEU A 36 -18.00 6.21 0.59
N ILE A 37 -17.11 5.64 -0.22
CA ILE A 37 -15.81 6.18 -0.57
C ILE A 37 -15.68 6.03 -2.09
N GLU A 38 -15.21 7.09 -2.74
CA GLU A 38 -14.98 7.11 -4.18
C GLU A 38 -13.59 7.67 -4.45
N ARG A 39 -12.73 6.83 -5.04
CA ARG A 39 -11.34 7.19 -5.39
C ARG A 39 -10.60 7.72 -4.16
N GLY A 40 -10.76 7.07 -3.01
CA GLY A 40 -10.13 7.48 -1.76
C GLY A 40 -10.74 8.70 -1.06
N VAL A 41 -11.85 9.26 -1.56
CA VAL A 41 -12.56 10.39 -0.92
C VAL A 41 -13.84 9.90 -0.27
N ILE A 42 -14.00 10.19 1.02
CA ILE A 42 -15.18 9.78 1.80
C ILE A 42 -16.38 10.65 1.41
N GLN A 43 -17.43 10.02 0.91
CA GLN A 43 -18.68 10.67 0.50
C GLN A 43 -19.73 10.65 1.61
N ARG A 44 -19.75 9.59 2.42
CA ARG A 44 -20.78 9.37 3.46
C ARG A 44 -20.13 9.04 4.82
N PRO A 45 -19.57 10.06 5.52
CA PRO A 45 -18.79 9.87 6.75
C PRO A 45 -19.49 9.09 7.85
N ALA A 46 -20.76 9.42 8.14
CA ALA A 46 -21.52 8.77 9.21
C ALA A 46 -21.81 7.27 8.93
N GLU A 47 -21.95 6.90 7.66
CA GLU A 47 -22.12 5.49 7.29
C GLU A 47 -20.80 4.74 7.39
N LEU A 48 -19.70 5.36 6.95
CA LEU A 48 -18.36 4.79 7.09
C LEU A 48 -17.96 4.63 8.55
N ALA A 49 -18.28 5.58 9.42
CA ALA A 49 -18.03 5.51 10.86
C ALA A 49 -18.64 4.25 11.47
N ARG A 50 -19.89 3.91 11.11
CA ARG A 50 -20.56 2.67 11.57
C ARG A 50 -19.85 1.40 11.11
N ILE A 51 -19.29 1.39 9.90
CA ILE A 51 -18.54 0.24 9.37
C ILE A 51 -17.21 0.08 10.10
N ILE A 52 -16.48 1.17 10.34
CA ILE A 52 -15.24 1.16 11.10
C ILE A 52 -15.52 0.72 12.55
N ASP A 53 -16.60 1.22 13.17
CA ASP A 53 -17.04 0.81 14.50
C ASP A 53 -17.31 -0.70 14.60
N ALA A 54 -18.05 -1.25 13.63
CA ALA A 54 -18.30 -2.68 13.53
C ALA A 54 -17.00 -3.49 13.35
N ALA A 55 -16.05 -2.99 12.54
CA ALA A 55 -14.75 -3.63 12.36
C ALA A 55 -13.91 -3.61 13.65
N LEU A 56 -13.87 -2.49 14.37
CA LEU A 56 -13.22 -2.37 15.67
C LEU A 56 -13.78 -3.38 16.68
N SER A 57 -15.11 -3.51 16.77
CA SER A 57 -15.78 -4.48 17.63
C SER A 57 -15.44 -5.92 17.24
N LEU A 58 -15.39 -6.25 15.94
CA LEU A 58 -14.98 -7.57 15.45
C LEU A 58 -13.54 -7.92 15.84
N CYS A 59 -12.63 -6.94 15.78
CA CYS A 59 -11.24 -7.06 16.22
C CYS A 59 -11.06 -6.97 17.75
N ARG A 60 -12.15 -6.84 18.53
CA ARG A 60 -12.13 -6.68 19.99
C ARG A 60 -11.25 -5.50 20.45
N VAL A 61 -11.33 -4.39 19.72
CA VAL A 61 -10.70 -3.12 20.11
C VAL A 61 -11.66 -2.34 21.00
N SER A 62 -11.52 -2.52 22.32
CA SER A 62 -12.35 -1.85 23.34
C SER A 62 -11.75 -0.56 23.87
N GLU A 63 -10.42 -0.49 24.01
CA GLU A 63 -9.70 0.66 24.60
C GLU A 63 -9.15 1.61 23.52
N ARG A 64 -10.05 2.20 22.74
CA ARG A 64 -9.75 2.96 21.51
C ARG A 64 -8.82 4.16 21.70
N GLU A 65 -8.88 4.80 22.86
CA GLU A 65 -8.05 5.97 23.20
C GLU A 65 -6.67 5.56 23.74
N ALA A 66 -6.54 4.34 24.29
CA ALA A 66 -5.29 3.86 24.88
C ALA A 66 -4.33 3.26 23.84
N GLU A 67 -4.87 2.75 22.72
CA GLU A 67 -4.07 2.11 21.67
C GLU A 67 -3.74 3.11 20.54
N PRO A 68 -2.45 3.37 20.24
CA PRO A 68 -2.10 4.20 19.09
C PRO A 68 -2.52 3.51 17.78
N VAL A 69 -3.14 4.32 16.90
CA VAL A 69 -3.63 3.93 15.58
C VAL A 69 -2.81 4.62 14.51
N VAL A 70 -2.36 3.84 13.52
CA VAL A 70 -1.78 4.34 12.29
C VAL A 70 -2.76 4.00 11.17
N ALA A 71 -3.28 5.04 10.50
CA ALA A 71 -4.16 4.86 9.35
C ALA A 71 -3.45 5.29 8.06
N VAL A 72 -3.75 4.61 6.96
CA VAL A 72 -3.18 4.96 5.65
C VAL A 72 -4.08 5.89 4.86
N LEU A 73 -3.46 6.67 4.00
CA LEU A 73 -4.08 7.57 3.04
C LEU A 73 -3.92 7.00 1.64
N PRO A 74 -4.95 7.12 0.80
CA PRO A 74 -4.96 6.49 -0.52
C PRO A 74 -3.95 7.15 -1.46
N ASP A 75 -3.13 6.35 -2.14
CA ASP A 75 -2.08 6.85 -3.04
C ASP A 75 -2.68 7.65 -4.21
N ILE A 76 -3.90 7.35 -4.65
CA ILE A 76 -4.61 8.11 -5.71
C ILE A 76 -4.91 9.57 -5.32
N GLN A 77 -4.91 9.90 -4.03
CA GLN A 77 -5.11 11.26 -3.50
C GLN A 77 -3.80 11.89 -2.99
N SER A 78 -2.68 11.24 -3.28
CA SER A 78 -1.39 11.58 -2.71
C SER A 78 -0.31 11.51 -3.79
N PHE A 79 0.88 12.02 -3.48
CA PHE A 79 2.07 11.70 -4.27
C PHE A 79 3.27 11.55 -3.33
N LEU A 80 4.24 10.77 -3.77
CA LEU A 80 5.47 10.53 -3.04
C LEU A 80 6.66 10.57 -4.00
N ARG A 81 7.65 11.41 -3.70
CA ARG A 81 8.79 11.65 -4.58
C ARG A 81 10.07 11.94 -3.80
N VAL A 82 11.19 11.46 -4.32
CA VAL A 82 12.53 11.88 -3.85
C VAL A 82 12.92 13.18 -4.54
N VAL A 83 13.38 14.15 -3.76
CA VAL A 83 13.96 15.40 -4.25
C VAL A 83 15.33 15.62 -3.62
N GLU A 84 16.25 16.18 -4.39
CA GLU A 84 17.59 16.51 -3.92
C GLU A 84 17.64 17.96 -3.45
N MET A 85 18.05 18.17 -2.20
CA MET A 85 18.03 19.47 -1.54
C MET A 85 19.41 19.78 -0.92
N PRO A 86 19.80 21.05 -0.78
CA PRO A 86 20.96 21.42 0.03
C PRO A 86 20.81 20.95 1.48
N VAL A 87 21.93 20.67 2.16
CA VAL A 87 21.89 20.42 3.61
C VAL A 87 21.56 21.71 4.35
N MET A 88 20.49 21.67 5.15
CA MET A 88 19.90 22.82 5.85
C MET A 88 19.33 22.37 7.20
N GLN A 89 18.98 23.33 8.07
CA GLN A 89 18.25 23.03 9.29
C GLN A 89 16.81 22.57 8.98
N ALA A 90 16.17 21.83 9.89
CA ALA A 90 14.86 21.22 9.64
C ALA A 90 13.76 22.24 9.27
N ASP A 91 13.74 23.40 9.93
CA ASP A 91 12.76 24.46 9.65
C ASP A 91 12.98 25.07 8.26
N GLU A 92 14.24 25.35 7.90
CA GLU A 92 14.61 25.85 6.57
C GLU A 92 14.30 24.83 5.48
N MET A 93 14.57 23.54 5.73
CA MET A 93 14.25 22.45 4.82
C MET A 93 12.74 22.34 4.60
N THR A 94 11.94 22.51 5.65
CA THR A 94 10.47 22.45 5.53
C THR A 94 9.93 23.52 4.58
N GLU A 95 10.43 24.75 4.67
CA GLU A 95 10.04 25.83 3.75
C GLU A 95 10.58 25.59 2.34
N ALA A 96 11.81 25.09 2.20
CA ALA A 96 12.41 24.75 0.90
C ALA A 96 11.64 23.62 0.19
N VAL A 97 11.26 22.57 0.92
CA VAL A 97 10.44 21.45 0.41
C VAL A 97 9.09 21.97 -0.05
N ARG A 98 8.41 22.80 0.76
CA ARG A 98 7.13 23.40 0.38
C ARG A 98 7.23 24.20 -0.91
N TRP A 99 8.29 24.99 -1.05
CA TRP A 99 8.54 25.75 -2.27
C TRP A 99 8.76 24.84 -3.48
N GLU A 100 9.61 23.82 -3.36
CA GLU A 100 9.92 22.90 -4.47
C GLU A 100 8.70 22.08 -4.90
N VAL A 101 7.91 21.61 -3.94
CA VAL A 101 6.64 20.90 -4.17
C VAL A 101 5.62 21.81 -4.84
N GLY A 102 5.52 23.07 -4.41
CA GLY A 102 4.56 24.04 -4.95
C GLY A 102 4.69 24.27 -6.45
N ARG A 103 5.87 24.03 -7.02
CA ARG A 103 6.13 24.13 -8.46
C ARG A 103 5.55 22.97 -9.28
N HIS A 104 5.22 21.87 -8.62
CA HIS A 104 4.80 20.61 -9.25
C HIS A 104 3.34 20.25 -8.97
N ILE A 105 2.71 20.88 -7.97
CA ILE A 105 1.32 20.61 -7.59
C ILE A 105 0.34 21.44 -8.44
N PRO A 106 -0.61 20.80 -9.15
CA PRO A 106 -1.57 21.52 -9.99
C PRO A 106 -2.76 22.15 -9.22
N PHE A 107 -2.96 21.81 -7.93
CA PHE A 107 -4.13 22.22 -7.13
C PHE A 107 -3.79 23.14 -5.95
N GLY A 108 -2.60 23.75 -5.92
CA GLY A 108 -2.20 24.67 -4.85
C GLY A 108 -1.73 23.99 -3.55
N LEU A 109 -0.81 24.65 -2.84
CA LEU A 109 -0.23 24.18 -1.59
C LEU A 109 -1.25 24.19 -0.43
N GLU A 110 -2.25 25.06 -0.49
CA GLU A 110 -3.30 25.22 0.51
C GLU A 110 -4.26 24.02 0.58
N ASN A 111 -4.30 23.22 -0.48
CA ASN A 111 -5.17 22.05 -0.62
C ASN A 111 -4.46 20.72 -0.30
N VAL A 112 -3.22 20.77 0.19
CA VAL A 112 -2.46 19.59 0.62
C VAL A 112 -1.84 19.72 2.01
N TYR A 113 -1.70 18.58 2.66
CA TYR A 113 -0.70 18.39 3.69
C TYR A 113 0.59 17.90 3.02
N ILE A 114 1.74 18.43 3.45
CA ILE A 114 3.06 18.07 2.95
C ILE A 114 3.91 17.69 4.16
N ASP A 115 4.63 16.58 4.04
CA ASP A 115 5.62 16.14 5.00
C ASP A 115 6.85 15.60 4.27
N TRP A 116 7.98 15.56 4.96
CA TRP A 116 9.24 15.08 4.38
C TRP A 116 10.11 14.37 5.40
N GLN A 117 10.97 13.49 4.89
CA GLN A 117 11.98 12.84 5.71
C GLN A 117 13.30 12.70 4.93
N PRO A 118 14.46 12.83 5.59
CA PRO A 118 15.74 12.56 4.95
C PRO A 118 15.85 11.07 4.58
N ILE A 119 16.49 10.79 3.45
CA ILE A 119 16.81 9.43 3.02
C ILE A 119 18.21 9.10 3.55
N GLY A 120 18.27 8.27 4.59
CA GLY A 120 19.53 7.95 5.28
C GLY A 120 20.46 7.00 4.51
N GLU A 121 19.90 6.08 3.72
CA GLU A 121 20.64 5.18 2.83
C GLU A 121 20.14 5.43 1.39
N GLY A 122 21.01 5.86 0.47
CA GLY A 122 20.62 6.32 -0.87
C GLY A 122 21.79 6.48 -1.85
N HIS A 123 21.53 7.02 -3.05
CA HIS A 123 22.60 7.60 -3.86
C HIS A 123 23.33 8.64 -3.01
N HIS A 124 24.66 8.73 -3.12
CA HIS A 124 25.38 9.83 -2.51
C HIS A 124 25.25 11.05 -3.43
N PRO A 125 24.42 12.05 -3.10
CA PRO A 125 24.31 13.25 -3.91
C PRO A 125 25.63 14.04 -3.84
N ALA A 126 25.76 15.07 -4.68
CA ALA A 126 26.94 15.93 -4.68
C ALA A 126 27.23 16.51 -3.29
N ALA A 127 28.49 16.83 -3.02
CA ALA A 127 28.92 17.35 -1.72
C ALA A 127 28.05 18.55 -1.27
N GLY A 128 27.51 18.47 -0.05
CA GLY A 128 26.63 19.50 0.51
C GLY A 128 25.14 19.38 0.15
N ARG A 129 24.74 18.30 -0.54
CA ARG A 129 23.33 18.00 -0.85
C ARG A 129 22.89 16.72 -0.12
N GLN A 130 21.57 16.54 -0.02
CA GLN A 130 20.93 15.38 0.57
C GLN A 130 19.66 15.03 -0.21
N GLU A 131 19.29 13.76 -0.22
CA GLU A 131 17.99 13.33 -0.74
C GLU A 131 16.95 13.36 0.39
N VAL A 132 15.78 13.93 0.10
CA VAL A 132 14.63 13.88 0.99
C VAL A 132 13.46 13.24 0.26
N LEU A 133 12.75 12.38 0.98
CA LEU A 133 11.49 11.82 0.52
C LEU A 133 10.38 12.77 0.93
N VAL A 134 9.62 13.24 -0.05
CA VAL A 134 8.51 14.16 0.16
C VAL A 134 7.21 13.45 -0.15
N GLY A 135 6.27 13.54 0.78
CA GLY A 135 4.90 13.08 0.60
C GLY A 135 3.95 14.26 0.65
N ALA A 136 2.93 14.26 -0.21
CA ALA A 136 1.80 15.16 -0.05
C ALA A 136 0.48 14.41 -0.23
N ALA A 137 -0.52 14.79 0.57
CA ALA A 137 -1.85 14.23 0.51
C ALA A 137 -2.91 15.33 0.46
N GLN A 138 -3.90 15.18 -0.41
CA GLN A 138 -4.95 16.19 -0.57
C GLN A 138 -5.83 16.26 0.68
N ARG A 139 -6.09 17.49 1.14
CA ARG A 139 -6.91 17.76 2.32
C ARG A 139 -8.30 17.13 2.24
N ARG A 140 -8.88 17.05 1.02
CA ARG A 140 -10.17 16.39 0.76
C ARG A 140 -10.20 14.89 1.10
N ALA A 141 -9.05 14.22 1.13
CA ALA A 141 -8.95 12.82 1.57
C ALA A 141 -8.62 12.72 3.06
N VAL A 142 -7.77 13.61 3.56
CA VAL A 142 -7.29 13.61 4.95
C VAL A 142 -8.34 14.08 5.95
N ASP A 143 -8.95 15.25 5.71
CA ASP A 143 -9.81 15.92 6.70
C ASP A 143 -11.08 15.10 7.03
N PRO A 144 -11.81 14.53 6.05
CA PRO A 144 -12.96 13.66 6.35
C PRO A 144 -12.56 12.39 7.11
N LEU A 145 -11.40 11.80 6.79
CA LEU A 145 -10.91 10.62 7.48
C LEU A 145 -10.62 10.92 8.95
N ILE A 146 -9.86 11.99 9.22
CA ILE A 146 -9.57 12.42 10.59
C ILE A 146 -10.86 12.73 11.37
N ALA A 147 -11.85 13.36 10.74
CA ALA A 147 -13.12 13.64 11.38
C ALA A 147 -13.83 12.34 11.82
N VAL A 148 -13.91 11.34 10.94
CA VAL A 148 -14.51 10.03 11.24
C VAL A 148 -13.75 9.30 12.35
N LEU A 149 -12.41 9.26 12.29
CA LEU A 149 -11.61 8.56 13.30
C LEU A 149 -11.71 9.24 14.68
N ARG A 150 -11.80 10.57 14.72
CA ARG A 150 -12.03 11.35 15.96
C ARG A 150 -13.42 11.11 16.54
N GLU A 151 -14.46 11.04 15.71
CA GLU A 151 -15.83 10.70 16.14
C GLU A 151 -15.85 9.33 16.85
N LEU A 152 -15.07 8.38 16.34
CA LEU A 152 -14.91 7.04 16.90
C LEU A 152 -13.95 6.98 18.11
N LYS A 153 -13.40 8.13 18.52
CA LYS A 153 -12.46 8.26 19.65
C LYS A 153 -11.20 7.41 19.49
N LEU A 154 -10.70 7.31 18.26
CA LEU A 154 -9.43 6.62 18.00
C LEU A 154 -8.25 7.55 18.29
N ASN A 155 -7.25 7.03 18.99
CA ASN A 155 -5.97 7.72 19.17
C ASN A 155 -5.13 7.62 17.89
N VAL A 156 -5.44 8.45 16.90
CA VAL A 156 -4.71 8.50 15.62
C VAL A 156 -3.33 9.11 15.86
N ALA A 157 -2.33 8.25 15.98
CA ALA A 157 -0.96 8.64 16.24
C ALA A 157 -0.21 9.04 14.96
N ALA A 158 -0.61 8.49 13.80
CA ALA A 158 -0.07 8.90 12.52
C ALA A 158 -1.04 8.62 11.36
N LEU A 159 -0.90 9.45 10.33
CA LEU A 159 -1.35 9.15 8.97
C LEU A 159 -0.13 9.03 8.06
N GLU A 160 -0.17 8.09 7.12
CA GLU A 160 0.89 7.88 6.14
C GLU A 160 0.31 7.38 4.81
N LEU A 161 1.12 7.27 3.76
CA LEU A 161 0.65 6.79 2.47
C LEU A 161 0.63 5.25 2.39
N GLU A 162 -0.30 4.69 1.61
CA GLU A 162 -0.40 3.24 1.35
C GLU A 162 0.94 2.65 0.91
N SER A 163 1.59 3.28 -0.06
CA SER A 163 2.92 2.91 -0.58
C SER A 163 3.97 2.74 0.52
N GLN A 164 4.03 3.64 1.50
CA GLN A 164 4.97 3.57 2.62
C GLN A 164 4.71 2.35 3.49
N ALA A 165 3.44 2.10 3.83
CA ALA A 165 3.05 0.94 4.62
C ALA A 165 3.35 -0.37 3.88
N ILE A 166 2.99 -0.46 2.59
CA ILE A 166 3.23 -1.64 1.74
C ILE A 166 4.73 -1.96 1.69
N VAL A 167 5.57 -0.98 1.39
CA VAL A 167 7.03 -1.15 1.35
C VAL A 167 7.57 -1.60 2.70
N ARG A 168 7.12 -1.00 3.81
CA ARG A 168 7.54 -1.42 5.16
C ARG A 168 7.12 -2.85 5.50
N ALA A 169 5.99 -3.34 4.98
CA ALA A 169 5.57 -4.72 5.19
C ALA A 169 6.39 -5.72 4.38
N LEU A 170 6.76 -5.38 3.15
CA LEU A 170 7.29 -6.33 2.16
C LEU A 170 8.82 -6.32 2.00
N ILE A 171 9.47 -5.18 2.27
CA ILE A 171 10.91 -5.04 2.04
C ILE A 171 11.65 -5.27 3.36
N SER A 172 12.33 -6.41 3.44
CA SER A 172 13.20 -6.73 4.57
C SER A 172 14.42 -5.80 4.63
N PRO A 173 15.09 -5.66 5.78
CA PRO A 173 16.33 -4.87 5.87
C PRO A 173 17.40 -5.29 4.84
N GLU A 174 17.46 -6.58 4.50
CA GLU A 174 18.37 -7.13 3.49
C GLU A 174 17.95 -6.72 2.07
N LEU A 175 16.63 -6.70 1.79
CA LEU A 175 16.07 -6.26 0.51
C LEU A 175 16.10 -4.74 0.32
N ARG A 176 16.24 -3.93 1.39
CA ARG A 176 16.30 -2.45 1.25
C ARG A 176 17.45 -1.97 0.36
N ARG A 177 18.56 -2.71 0.32
CA ARG A 177 19.72 -2.39 -0.52
C ARG A 177 19.67 -3.06 -1.89
N HIS A 178 18.66 -3.89 -2.15
CA HIS A 178 18.45 -4.44 -3.49
C HIS A 178 18.06 -3.33 -4.44
N ARG A 179 18.43 -3.52 -5.71
CA ARG A 179 18.19 -2.55 -6.77
C ARG A 179 16.95 -2.93 -7.56
N GLY A 180 16.15 -1.92 -7.90
CA GLY A 180 15.07 -2.06 -8.87
C GLY A 180 13.94 -3.01 -8.46
N LEU A 181 13.41 -2.86 -7.26
CA LEU A 181 12.27 -3.64 -6.80
C LEU A 181 10.96 -2.95 -7.19
N LEU A 182 10.17 -3.57 -8.07
CA LEU A 182 8.83 -3.13 -8.43
C LEU A 182 7.79 -3.81 -7.54
N VAL A 183 7.16 -3.06 -6.65
CA VAL A 183 6.06 -3.54 -5.83
C VAL A 183 4.74 -3.17 -6.49
N VAL A 184 3.88 -4.16 -6.72
CA VAL A 184 2.55 -3.98 -7.31
C VAL A 184 1.50 -4.44 -6.29
N ASP A 185 0.76 -3.49 -5.75
CA ASP A 185 -0.42 -3.74 -4.91
C ASP A 185 -1.68 -3.65 -5.75
N LEU A 186 -2.25 -4.82 -6.08
CA LEU A 186 -3.53 -4.89 -6.80
C LEU A 186 -4.68 -4.88 -5.79
N GLY A 187 -5.16 -3.68 -5.51
CA GLY A 187 -6.29 -3.42 -4.65
C GLY A 187 -7.64 -3.65 -5.31
N GLY A 188 -8.70 -3.25 -4.62
CA GLY A 188 -10.07 -3.43 -5.06
C GLY A 188 -10.46 -2.58 -6.28
N THR A 189 -10.16 -1.28 -6.24
CA THR A 189 -10.51 -0.30 -7.28
C THR A 189 -9.30 0.39 -7.92
N ALA A 190 -8.10 0.16 -7.39
CA ALA A 190 -6.87 0.74 -7.89
C ALA A 190 -5.71 -0.26 -7.79
N THR A 191 -4.67 -0.03 -8.60
CA THR A 191 -3.39 -0.72 -8.51
C THR A 191 -2.31 0.30 -8.17
N ASN A 192 -1.67 0.13 -7.02
CA ASN A 192 -0.54 0.96 -6.63
C ASN A 192 0.76 0.30 -7.09
N VAL A 193 1.62 1.09 -7.72
CA VAL A 193 2.92 0.68 -8.25
C VAL A 193 3.98 1.50 -7.56
N VAL A 194 4.93 0.83 -6.89
CA VAL A 194 6.05 1.47 -6.21
C VAL A 194 7.34 0.90 -6.75
N ILE A 195 8.28 1.76 -7.14
CA ILE A 195 9.65 1.34 -7.44
C ILE A 195 10.52 1.72 -6.25
N HIS A 196 11.01 0.71 -5.56
CA HIS A 196 11.97 0.85 -4.48
C HIS A 196 13.36 0.50 -4.98
N ASP A 197 14.26 1.48 -4.87
CA ASP A 197 15.61 1.36 -5.42
C ASP A 197 16.57 2.21 -4.60
N HIS A 198 17.78 1.68 -4.40
CA HIS A 198 18.81 2.32 -3.58
C HIS A 198 18.27 2.83 -2.22
N GLY A 199 17.60 1.97 -1.45
CA GLY A 199 17.14 2.31 -0.09
C GLY A 199 15.92 3.23 0.01
N ALA A 200 15.33 3.66 -1.12
CA ALA A 200 14.20 4.58 -1.12
C ALA A 200 13.14 4.24 -2.17
N MET A 201 11.92 4.74 -1.94
CA MET A 201 10.87 4.72 -2.95
C MET A 201 11.14 5.84 -3.97
N ARG A 202 11.64 5.47 -5.15
CA ARG A 202 12.04 6.40 -6.21
C ARG A 202 10.88 6.82 -7.09
N PHE A 203 9.90 5.94 -7.23
CA PHE A 203 8.73 6.20 -8.06
C PHE A 203 7.46 5.61 -7.42
N THR A 204 6.35 6.34 -7.51
CA THR A 204 5.03 5.85 -7.13
C THR A 204 4.02 6.24 -8.20
N ALA A 205 3.09 5.33 -8.50
CA ALA A 205 1.96 5.59 -9.38
C ALA A 205 0.73 4.80 -8.91
N SER A 206 -0.46 5.37 -9.12
CA SER A 206 -1.73 4.70 -8.83
C SER A 206 -2.56 4.62 -10.11
N LEU A 207 -2.82 3.40 -10.57
CA LEU A 207 -3.65 3.12 -11.74
C LEU A 207 -5.10 2.96 -11.30
N GLN A 208 -6.02 3.63 -11.98
CA GLN A 208 -7.48 3.54 -11.75
C GLN A 208 -8.07 2.27 -12.37
N ARG A 209 -7.44 1.13 -12.06
CA ARG A 209 -7.89 -0.20 -12.44
C ARG A 209 -7.53 -1.13 -11.30
N GLY A 210 -8.53 -1.77 -10.71
CA GLY A 210 -8.36 -2.72 -9.62
C GLY A 210 -8.98 -4.08 -9.92
N MET A 211 -9.06 -4.93 -8.89
CA MET A 211 -9.71 -6.23 -8.96
C MET A 211 -11.15 -6.13 -9.47
N ARG A 212 -11.92 -5.11 -9.04
CA ARG A 212 -13.33 -4.93 -9.44
C ARG A 212 -13.49 -4.81 -10.95
N ASP A 213 -12.60 -4.08 -11.62
CA ASP A 213 -12.64 -3.91 -13.07
C ASP A 213 -12.33 -5.22 -13.77
N LEU A 214 -11.31 -5.93 -13.28
CA LEU A 214 -10.90 -7.23 -13.83
C LEU A 214 -11.99 -8.29 -13.69
N THR A 215 -12.67 -8.35 -12.53
CA THR A 215 -13.68 -9.36 -12.25
C THR A 215 -15.07 -9.01 -12.76
N SER A 216 -15.28 -7.81 -13.34
CA SER A 216 -16.56 -7.37 -13.90
C SER A 216 -17.07 -8.24 -15.05
N VAL A 217 -16.17 -8.96 -15.73
CA VAL A 217 -16.48 -9.90 -16.83
C VAL A 217 -16.91 -11.29 -16.35
N LEU A 218 -16.76 -11.57 -15.05
CA LEU A 218 -17.11 -12.85 -14.45
C LEU A 218 -18.61 -12.94 -14.16
N SER A 219 -19.13 -14.18 -14.12
CA SER A 219 -20.45 -14.43 -13.55
C SER A 219 -20.45 -14.08 -12.06
N SER A 220 -21.62 -13.83 -11.46
CA SER A 220 -21.71 -13.55 -10.02
C SER A 220 -21.13 -14.68 -9.15
N ASP A 221 -21.32 -15.93 -9.56
CA ASP A 221 -20.79 -17.10 -8.86
C ASP A 221 -19.25 -17.12 -8.93
N ASP A 222 -18.68 -16.88 -10.11
CA ASP A 222 -17.22 -16.85 -10.29
C ASP A 222 -16.57 -15.65 -9.61
N ALA A 223 -17.23 -14.48 -9.63
CA ALA A 223 -16.76 -13.29 -8.95
C ALA A 223 -16.65 -13.51 -7.43
N ALA A 224 -17.62 -14.22 -6.84
CA ALA A 224 -17.60 -14.56 -5.42
C ALA A 224 -16.43 -15.50 -5.04
N LEU A 225 -15.95 -16.32 -5.98
CA LEU A 225 -14.81 -17.21 -5.76
C LEU A 225 -13.47 -16.47 -5.65
N VAL A 226 -13.39 -15.21 -6.07
CA VAL A 226 -12.12 -14.45 -6.12
C VAL A 226 -12.14 -13.15 -5.31
N SER A 227 -13.26 -12.85 -4.62
CA SER A 227 -13.45 -11.57 -3.93
C SER A 227 -13.10 -11.59 -2.43
N LEU A 228 -12.81 -12.76 -1.85
CA LEU A 228 -12.63 -12.93 -0.41
C LEU A 228 -11.17 -13.16 -0.02
N PRO A 229 -10.73 -12.65 1.16
CA PRO A 229 -9.41 -12.96 1.69
C PRO A 229 -9.11 -14.46 1.82
N GLN A 230 -10.14 -15.25 2.15
CA GLN A 230 -10.09 -16.71 2.25
C GLN A 230 -10.69 -17.38 1.02
N GLN A 231 -10.28 -16.96 -0.17
CA GLN A 231 -10.77 -17.58 -1.40
C GLN A 231 -10.29 -19.05 -1.53
N PRO A 232 -11.13 -19.95 -2.07
CA PRO A 232 -10.72 -21.34 -2.32
C PRO A 232 -9.58 -21.39 -3.35
N LYS A 233 -8.75 -22.43 -3.28
CA LYS A 233 -7.81 -22.71 -4.37
C LYS A 233 -8.60 -23.15 -5.60
N LEU A 234 -8.58 -22.32 -6.64
CA LEU A 234 -9.22 -22.63 -7.90
C LEU A 234 -8.30 -23.53 -8.74
N ASN A 235 -8.69 -24.79 -8.89
CA ASN A 235 -7.96 -25.82 -9.65
C ASN A 235 -8.83 -26.39 -10.76
N GLY A 236 -8.20 -27.10 -11.71
CA GLY A 236 -8.89 -27.78 -12.80
C GLY A 236 -9.67 -26.81 -13.71
N ASP A 237 -10.79 -27.29 -14.24
CA ASP A 237 -11.57 -26.57 -15.26
C ASP A 237 -12.10 -25.21 -14.77
N VAL A 238 -12.48 -25.11 -13.48
CA VAL A 238 -12.96 -23.84 -12.90
C VAL A 238 -11.83 -22.82 -12.87
N GLY A 239 -10.64 -23.22 -12.40
CA GLY A 239 -9.47 -22.32 -12.38
C GLY A 239 -9.06 -21.87 -13.77
N GLN A 240 -9.03 -22.77 -14.74
CA GLN A 240 -8.69 -22.46 -16.13
C GLN A 240 -9.72 -21.53 -16.79
N ARG A 241 -11.01 -21.78 -16.55
CA ARG A 241 -12.10 -20.95 -17.07
C ARG A 241 -12.05 -19.54 -16.51
N VAL A 242 -11.93 -19.40 -15.19
CA VAL A 242 -11.83 -18.08 -14.54
C VAL A 242 -10.57 -17.33 -14.99
N ALA A 243 -9.42 -18.00 -15.05
CA ALA A 243 -8.17 -17.40 -15.55
C ALA A 243 -8.32 -16.92 -17.00
N GLY A 244 -8.93 -17.73 -17.88
CA GLY A 244 -9.16 -17.37 -19.28
C GLY A 244 -10.08 -16.14 -19.44
N GLN A 245 -11.11 -16.01 -18.61
CA GLN A 245 -12.00 -14.84 -18.61
C GLN A 245 -11.28 -13.56 -18.15
N LEU A 246 -10.40 -13.67 -17.16
CA LEU A 246 -9.65 -12.53 -16.61
C LEU A 246 -8.48 -12.10 -17.48
N GLN A 247 -7.98 -12.98 -18.36
CA GLN A 247 -6.71 -12.81 -19.07
C GLN A 247 -6.61 -11.46 -19.79
N ALA A 248 -7.60 -11.07 -20.60
CA ALA A 248 -7.52 -9.83 -21.38
C ALA A 248 -7.40 -8.57 -20.49
N GLY A 249 -8.13 -8.54 -19.37
CA GLY A 249 -8.04 -7.44 -18.41
C GLY A 249 -6.70 -7.41 -17.69
N GLN A 250 -6.19 -8.58 -17.30
CA GLN A 250 -4.87 -8.72 -16.68
C GLN A 250 -3.76 -8.29 -17.64
N GLU A 251 -3.82 -8.67 -18.92
CA GLU A 251 -2.86 -8.25 -19.95
C GLU A 251 -2.82 -6.73 -20.10
N ALA A 252 -3.99 -6.10 -20.19
CA ALA A 252 -4.09 -4.64 -20.30
C ALA A 252 -3.48 -3.93 -19.07
N LEU A 253 -3.75 -4.42 -17.86
CA LEU A 253 -3.15 -3.88 -16.64
C LEU A 253 -1.63 -4.08 -16.61
N VAL A 254 -1.15 -5.29 -16.89
CA VAL A 254 0.28 -5.62 -16.84
C VAL A 254 1.06 -4.86 -17.91
N MET A 255 0.50 -4.60 -19.09
CA MET A 255 1.09 -3.73 -20.10
C MET A 255 1.28 -2.30 -19.60
N GLU A 256 0.31 -1.76 -18.88
CA GLU A 256 0.38 -0.41 -18.31
C GLU A 256 1.46 -0.32 -17.22
N ILE A 257 1.53 -1.33 -16.34
CA ILE A 257 2.60 -1.45 -15.32
C ILE A 257 3.97 -1.60 -15.98
N ARG A 258 4.06 -2.35 -17.08
CA ARG A 258 5.30 -2.50 -17.84
C ARG A 258 5.75 -1.16 -18.45
N GLY A 259 4.82 -0.35 -18.95
CA GLY A 259 5.14 1.00 -19.41
C GLY A 259 5.75 1.88 -18.31
N ILE A 260 5.28 1.75 -17.06
CA ILE A 260 5.88 2.42 -15.90
C ILE A 260 7.32 1.93 -15.65
N ALA A 261 7.54 0.61 -15.69
CA ALA A 261 8.87 0.03 -15.52
C ALA A 261 9.84 0.45 -16.64
N GLU A 262 9.38 0.48 -17.89
CA GLU A 262 10.16 0.93 -19.05
C GLU A 262 10.48 2.42 -18.96
N PHE A 263 9.54 3.26 -18.53
CA PHE A 263 9.80 4.67 -18.24
C PHE A 263 10.90 4.83 -17.19
N TYR A 264 10.81 4.10 -16.06
CA TYR A 264 11.82 4.15 -15.02
C TYR A 264 13.21 3.71 -15.52
N ASN A 265 13.27 2.59 -16.26
CA ASN A 265 14.51 2.09 -16.85
C ASN A 265 15.12 3.05 -17.90
N SER A 266 14.31 3.96 -18.45
CA SER A 266 14.77 4.95 -19.43
C SER A 266 15.38 6.22 -18.82
N ILE A 267 15.29 6.40 -17.48
CA ILE A 267 15.81 7.59 -16.80
C ILE A 267 17.34 7.67 -16.96
N ASP A 268 18.06 6.59 -16.66
CA ASP A 268 19.49 6.41 -16.95
C ASP A 268 19.90 4.92 -16.88
N GLU A 269 21.16 4.60 -17.21
CA GLU A 269 21.69 3.22 -17.22
C GLU A 269 21.77 2.55 -15.84
N GLN A 270 21.62 3.29 -14.73
CA GLN A 270 21.67 2.73 -13.37
C GLN A 270 20.29 2.24 -12.91
N HIS A 271 19.22 2.72 -13.53
CA HIS A 271 17.85 2.34 -13.22
C HIS A 271 17.43 1.10 -14.02
N GLU A 272 17.13 0.03 -13.30
CA GLU A 272 16.67 -1.22 -13.91
C GLU A 272 15.76 -1.96 -12.93
N VAL A 273 14.51 -2.22 -13.32
CA VAL A 273 13.62 -3.13 -12.58
C VAL A 273 14.09 -4.58 -12.74
N ARG A 274 14.41 -5.22 -11.62
CA ARG A 274 15.02 -6.57 -11.56
C ARG A 274 14.14 -7.61 -10.89
N GLU A 275 13.26 -7.17 -10.01
CA GLU A 275 12.37 -8.03 -9.24
C GLU A 275 11.00 -7.39 -9.07
N ILE A 276 9.95 -8.20 -9.09
CA ILE A 276 8.56 -7.77 -8.90
C ILE A 276 7.97 -8.49 -7.68
N LEU A 277 7.45 -7.71 -6.74
CA LEU A 277 6.63 -8.20 -5.63
C LEU A 277 5.16 -7.88 -5.87
N LEU A 278 4.35 -8.92 -6.01
CA LEU A 278 2.90 -8.80 -6.11
C LEU A 278 2.26 -8.86 -4.73
N THR A 279 1.33 -7.95 -4.44
CA THR A 279 0.57 -7.90 -3.19
C THR A 279 -0.85 -7.36 -3.41
N GLY A 280 -1.62 -7.23 -2.34
CA GLY A 280 -3.03 -6.88 -2.39
C GLY A 280 -3.90 -8.08 -2.71
N GLY A 281 -5.21 -7.96 -2.50
CA GLY A 281 -6.12 -9.09 -2.72
C GLY A 281 -6.09 -9.59 -4.16
N GLY A 282 -5.91 -8.68 -5.13
CA GLY A 282 -5.88 -9.04 -6.54
C GLY A 282 -4.63 -9.81 -6.96
N SER A 283 -3.56 -9.81 -6.16
CA SER A 283 -2.40 -10.68 -6.42
C SER A 283 -2.74 -12.18 -6.36
N ASN A 284 -3.92 -12.52 -5.84
CA ASN A 284 -4.44 -13.89 -5.81
C ASN A 284 -5.34 -14.25 -7.01
N LEU A 285 -5.58 -13.34 -7.95
CA LEU A 285 -6.37 -13.65 -9.14
C LEU A 285 -5.71 -14.77 -9.96
N PRO A 286 -6.46 -15.79 -10.40
CA PRO A 286 -5.93 -16.86 -11.24
C PRO A 286 -5.28 -16.32 -12.53
N GLY A 287 -4.10 -16.86 -12.88
CA GLY A 287 -3.39 -16.52 -14.11
C GLY A 287 -2.55 -15.24 -14.06
N LEU A 288 -2.68 -14.39 -13.03
CA LEU A 288 -2.00 -13.09 -12.98
C LEU A 288 -0.47 -13.23 -13.01
N ASP A 289 0.08 -14.16 -12.25
CA ASP A 289 1.51 -14.50 -12.23
C ASP A 289 2.03 -14.89 -13.62
N THR A 290 1.25 -15.69 -14.35
CA THR A 290 1.56 -16.13 -15.71
C THR A 290 1.55 -14.95 -16.68
N VAL A 291 0.63 -14.00 -16.52
CA VAL A 291 0.60 -12.76 -17.31
C VAL A 291 1.85 -11.93 -17.02
N PHE A 292 2.20 -11.70 -15.75
CA PHE A 292 3.42 -10.96 -15.39
C PHE A 292 4.68 -11.61 -15.98
N LEU A 293 4.85 -12.93 -15.84
CA LEU A 293 5.98 -13.66 -16.42
C LEU A 293 6.07 -13.50 -17.95
N ARG A 294 4.93 -13.51 -18.65
CA ARG A 294 4.89 -13.31 -20.10
C ARG A 294 5.36 -11.90 -20.51
N PHE A 295 4.94 -10.86 -19.78
CA PHE A 295 5.25 -9.48 -20.14
C PHE A 295 6.60 -9.00 -19.64
N PHE A 296 7.06 -9.47 -18.48
CA PHE A 296 8.33 -9.06 -17.88
C PHE A 296 9.49 -10.03 -18.15
N GLY A 297 9.21 -11.20 -18.74
CA GLY A 297 10.23 -12.13 -19.23
C GLY A 297 11.14 -12.63 -18.11
N ASN A 298 12.38 -12.12 -18.08
CA ASN A 298 13.44 -12.58 -17.17
C ASN A 298 13.44 -11.89 -15.80
N VAL A 299 12.57 -10.90 -15.57
CA VAL A 299 12.44 -10.26 -14.26
C VAL A 299 11.83 -11.26 -13.28
N HIS A 300 12.43 -11.41 -12.10
CA HIS A 300 11.94 -12.34 -11.09
C HIS A 300 10.59 -11.84 -10.55
N VAL A 301 9.52 -12.63 -10.69
CA VAL A 301 8.18 -12.28 -10.20
C VAL A 301 7.82 -13.20 -9.04
N GLN A 302 7.47 -12.61 -7.90
CA GLN A 302 6.99 -13.37 -6.75
C GLN A 302 5.91 -12.62 -5.98
N ARG A 303 5.14 -13.35 -5.16
CA ARG A 303 4.26 -12.73 -4.19
C ARG A 303 5.09 -12.18 -3.04
N GLY A 304 4.85 -10.92 -2.69
CA GLY A 304 5.45 -10.31 -1.51
C GLY A 304 5.01 -11.03 -0.24
N ASN A 305 5.91 -11.19 0.72
CA ASN A 305 5.63 -11.80 2.01
C ASN A 305 5.48 -10.73 3.11
N PRO A 306 4.26 -10.37 3.56
CA PRO A 306 4.04 -9.36 4.59
C PRO A 306 4.59 -9.73 5.97
N TRP A 307 4.97 -11.00 6.16
CA TRP A 307 5.49 -11.50 7.43
C TRP A 307 6.99 -11.25 7.61
N VAL A 308 7.70 -10.82 6.56
CA VAL A 308 9.17 -10.75 6.56
C VAL A 308 9.74 -9.82 7.64
N ASN A 309 8.98 -8.78 8.02
CA ASN A 309 9.34 -7.82 9.05
C ASN A 309 8.62 -8.02 10.39
N ILE A 310 7.79 -9.06 10.51
CA ILE A 310 7.02 -9.37 11.72
C ILE A 310 7.57 -10.65 12.35
N LEU A 311 7.65 -11.72 11.57
CA LEU A 311 8.04 -13.03 12.06
C LEU A 311 9.56 -13.18 12.02
N ARG A 312 10.15 -13.48 13.18
CA ARG A 312 11.58 -13.78 13.25
C ARG A 312 11.85 -15.19 12.77
N ALA A 313 12.77 -15.33 11.80
CA ALA A 313 13.25 -16.62 11.32
C ALA A 313 13.63 -17.53 12.49
N GLY A 314 13.07 -18.74 12.52
CA GLY A 314 13.40 -19.79 13.48
C GLY A 314 12.65 -19.80 14.83
N LYS A 315 11.76 -18.83 15.11
CA LYS A 315 10.95 -18.83 16.36
C LYS A 315 9.49 -19.21 16.17
N GLU A 316 8.89 -18.89 15.03
CA GLU A 316 7.53 -19.30 14.70
C GLU A 316 7.55 -20.39 13.63
N LYS A 317 6.85 -21.50 13.86
CA LYS A 317 6.83 -22.63 12.92
C LYS A 317 6.00 -22.32 11.66
N GLN A 318 4.97 -21.48 11.76
CA GLN A 318 4.11 -21.06 10.65
C GLN A 318 3.50 -19.68 10.94
N PRO A 319 3.31 -18.82 9.90
CA PRO A 319 2.62 -17.54 10.06
C PRO A 319 1.15 -17.75 10.46
N PRO A 320 0.54 -16.79 11.19
CA PRO A 320 -0.84 -16.90 11.65
C PRO A 320 -1.87 -16.85 10.51
N LEU A 321 -1.49 -16.28 9.36
CA LEU A 321 -2.26 -16.36 8.12
C LEU A 321 -1.39 -16.91 7.00
N SER A 322 -2.00 -17.65 6.09
CA SER A 322 -1.32 -18.08 4.86
C SER A 322 -0.87 -16.87 4.04
N LEU A 323 0.09 -17.07 3.13
CA LEU A 323 0.54 -16.01 2.22
C LEU A 323 -0.62 -15.44 1.38
N GLN A 324 -1.56 -16.30 0.99
CA GLN A 324 -2.74 -15.93 0.21
C GLN A 324 -3.68 -14.99 0.99
N GLU A 325 -3.86 -15.24 2.28
CA GLU A 325 -4.66 -14.39 3.16
C GLU A 325 -3.91 -13.11 3.53
N SER A 326 -2.62 -13.22 3.89
CA SER A 326 -1.86 -12.10 4.45
C SER A 326 -1.62 -10.97 3.45
N VAL A 327 -1.52 -11.25 2.14
CA VAL A 327 -1.38 -10.20 1.11
C VAL A 327 -2.57 -9.24 1.05
N HIS A 328 -3.75 -9.65 1.54
CA HIS A 328 -4.90 -8.76 1.68
C HIS A 328 -4.70 -7.71 2.77
N PHE A 329 -3.86 -8.01 3.76
CA PHE A 329 -3.61 -7.18 4.93
C PHE A 329 -2.25 -6.48 4.87
N THR A 330 -1.50 -6.56 3.76
CA THR A 330 -0.15 -5.99 3.63
C THR A 330 -0.07 -4.55 4.11
N THR A 331 -0.99 -3.70 3.63
CA THR A 331 -1.04 -2.28 4.00
C THR A 331 -1.32 -2.10 5.49
N ALA A 332 -2.31 -2.79 6.05
CA ALA A 332 -2.62 -2.72 7.48
C ALA A 332 -1.49 -3.28 8.38
N LEU A 333 -0.81 -4.36 7.95
CA LEU A 333 0.38 -4.90 8.62
C LEU A 333 1.53 -3.88 8.60
N GLY A 334 1.75 -3.26 7.44
CA GLY A 334 2.73 -2.20 7.25
C GLY A 334 2.48 -0.96 8.10
N ALA A 335 1.22 -0.56 8.24
CA ALA A 335 0.80 0.53 9.11
C ALA A 335 1.02 0.18 10.59
N ALA A 336 0.66 -1.04 11.00
CA ALA A 336 0.86 -1.50 12.37
C ALA A 336 2.35 -1.69 12.75
N LEU A 337 3.24 -1.83 11.75
CA LEU A 337 4.69 -1.85 11.90
C LEU A 337 5.32 -0.47 12.08
N ARG A 338 4.58 0.62 11.81
CA ARG A 338 5.13 1.97 11.88
C ARG A 338 5.54 2.30 13.31
N PRO A 339 6.79 2.75 13.53
CA PRO A 339 7.20 3.31 14.81
C PRO A 339 6.36 4.56 15.10
N VAL A 340 5.80 4.62 16.31
CA VAL A 340 5.17 5.82 16.85
C VAL A 340 5.99 6.22 18.07
N VAL A 341 6.49 7.45 18.06
CA VAL A 341 7.15 8.03 19.24
C VAL A 341 6.05 8.40 20.22
N ALA A 342 6.11 7.84 21.42
CA ALA A 342 5.14 8.07 22.50
C ALA A 342 5.33 9.43 23.17
#